data_AF-A0AAN0J4Z3-F1
#
_entry.id   AF-A0AAN0J4Z3-F1
#
_cell.length_a   1.000
_cell.length_b   1.000
_cell.length_c   1.000
_cell.angle_alpha   90.00
_cell.angle_beta   90.00
_cell.angle_gamma   90.00
#
_symmetry.space_group_name_H-M   'P 1'
#
loop_
_entity.id
_entity.type
_entity.pdbx_description
1 polymer ?
#
loop_
_entity_poly.entity_id
_entity_poly.type
_entity_poly.pdbx_seq_one_letter_code
_entity_poly.pdbx_strand_id
1 'polypeptide(L)'
;MADDTEADIRQEISNIPLGQLQDLRQKVGTKKFDNTFQKHLRVQDNDNKDFKRTSKNRPREMSSKKHVSRFKQVIQVPKKEKRMDPRFDERCGHLNLDLFSKSFSFLEDVKKQERAQMETEARKTKDPLKKKKLETCLQKMDSRDKSRQEEKKDSERQHKKVERKLAKEGKKPFFLSKAL
;
A
#
# COMPACT_ATOMS: atom_id res chain seq x y z
N MET A 1 -8.70 -68.88 23.60
CA MET A 1 -7.67 -69.07 24.64
C MET A 1 -7.66 -67.91 25.63
N ALA A 2 -7.42 -66.65 25.24
CA ALA A 2 -7.41 -65.53 26.20
C ALA A 2 -8.83 -64.99 26.55
N ASP A 3 -9.74 -64.95 25.58
CA ASP A 3 -11.09 -64.40 25.81
C ASP A 3 -11.96 -65.30 26.70
N ASP A 4 -11.77 -66.62 26.63
CA ASP A 4 -12.47 -67.61 27.47
C ASP A 4 -12.11 -67.39 28.95
N THR A 5 -10.82 -67.13 29.23
CA THR A 5 -10.36 -66.82 30.60
C THR A 5 -10.90 -65.50 31.14
N GLU A 6 -11.12 -64.49 30.30
CA GLU A 6 -11.71 -63.21 30.75
C GLU A 6 -13.20 -63.37 31.11
N ALA A 7 -13.92 -64.22 30.37
CA ALA A 7 -15.33 -64.50 30.63
C ALA A 7 -15.52 -65.31 31.93
N ASP A 8 -14.68 -66.33 32.16
CA ASP A 8 -14.69 -67.14 33.38
C ASP A 8 -14.39 -66.28 34.63
N ILE A 9 -13.39 -65.41 34.55
CA ILE A 9 -13.06 -64.46 35.62
C ILE A 9 -14.25 -63.54 35.95
N ARG A 10 -15.04 -63.11 34.95
CA ARG A 10 -16.23 -62.28 35.22
C ARG A 10 -17.34 -63.05 35.92
N GLN A 11 -17.54 -64.32 35.59
CA GLN A 11 -18.51 -65.18 36.27
C GLN A 11 -18.11 -65.41 37.72
N GLU A 12 -16.84 -65.70 37.99
CA GLU A 12 -16.32 -65.86 39.36
C GLU A 12 -16.47 -64.57 40.18
N ILE A 13 -16.09 -63.42 39.61
CA ILE A 13 -16.20 -62.11 40.25
C ILE A 13 -17.66 -61.76 40.56
N SER A 14 -18.62 -62.20 39.74
CA SER A 14 -20.05 -61.94 39.96
C SER A 14 -20.61 -62.60 41.22
N ASN A 15 -20.00 -63.71 41.67
CA ASN A 15 -20.44 -64.47 42.84
C ASN A 15 -19.79 -64.00 44.16
N ILE A 16 -18.86 -63.04 44.10
CA ILE A 16 -18.11 -62.53 45.26
C ILE A 16 -18.85 -61.31 45.86
N PRO A 17 -19.00 -61.22 47.20
CA PRO A 17 -19.63 -60.07 47.83
C PRO A 17 -18.84 -58.77 47.61
N LEU A 18 -19.56 -57.65 47.51
CA LEU A 18 -19.01 -56.34 47.15
C LEU A 18 -17.79 -55.90 47.98
N GLY A 19 -17.75 -56.24 49.28
CA GLY A 19 -16.61 -55.91 50.14
C GLY A 19 -15.29 -56.54 49.67
N GLN A 20 -15.33 -57.83 49.32
CA GLN A 20 -14.17 -58.53 48.80
C GLN A 20 -13.77 -58.04 47.39
N LEU A 21 -14.75 -57.61 46.59
CA LEU A 21 -14.52 -57.00 45.29
C LEU A 21 -13.76 -55.67 45.40
N GLN A 22 -14.07 -54.88 46.42
CA GLN A 22 -13.39 -53.62 46.70
C GLN A 22 -11.94 -53.85 47.14
N ASP A 23 -11.71 -54.84 48.02
CA ASP A 23 -10.36 -55.23 48.43
C ASP A 23 -9.54 -55.76 47.24
N LEU A 24 -10.17 -56.56 46.37
CA LEU A 24 -9.54 -57.04 45.13
C LEU A 24 -9.18 -55.87 44.21
N ARG A 25 -10.09 -54.92 43.99
CA ARG A 25 -9.84 -53.74 43.17
C ARG A 25 -8.69 -52.89 43.73
N GLN A 26 -8.57 -52.78 45.05
CA GLN A 26 -7.46 -52.08 45.69
C GLN A 26 -6.13 -52.83 45.51
N LYS A 27 -6.12 -54.16 45.64
CA LYS A 27 -4.91 -54.99 45.45
C LYS A 27 -4.41 -55.02 44.01
N VAL A 28 -5.31 -55.24 43.04
CA VAL A 28 -4.96 -55.42 41.62
C VAL A 28 -4.83 -54.06 40.90
N GLY A 29 -5.49 -53.03 41.44
CA GLY A 29 -5.50 -51.66 40.92
C GLY A 29 -6.65 -51.37 39.95
N THR A 30 -7.20 -50.15 40.04
CA THR A 30 -8.41 -49.72 39.30
C THR A 30 -8.29 -49.89 37.79
N LYS A 31 -7.17 -49.47 37.19
CA LYS A 31 -6.98 -49.54 35.73
C LYS A 31 -7.01 -50.98 35.19
N LYS A 32 -6.42 -51.94 35.90
CA LYS A 32 -6.39 -53.35 35.45
C LYS A 32 -7.76 -54.00 35.62
N PHE A 33 -8.41 -53.76 36.77
CA PHE A 33 -9.77 -54.24 37.05
C PHE A 33 -10.80 -53.65 36.07
N ASP A 34 -10.78 -52.34 35.84
CA ASP A 34 -11.73 -51.66 34.95
C ASP A 34 -11.50 -52.06 33.48
N ASN A 35 -10.26 -52.37 33.09
CA ASN A 35 -9.96 -52.87 31.74
C ASN A 35 -10.45 -54.31 31.51
N THR A 36 -10.42 -55.19 32.51
CA THR A 36 -10.95 -56.56 32.36
C THR A 36 -12.48 -56.57 32.46
N PHE A 37 -13.09 -55.64 33.20
CA PHE A 37 -14.54 -55.61 33.45
C PHE A 37 -15.34 -54.65 32.54
N GLN A 38 -14.83 -53.46 32.16
CA GLN A 38 -15.60 -52.39 31.49
C GLN A 38 -15.19 -52.09 30.04
N LYS A 39 -14.33 -52.91 29.42
CA LYS A 39 -13.77 -52.66 28.07
C LYS A 39 -14.84 -52.46 26.97
N HIS A 40 -16.01 -53.06 27.12
CA HIS A 40 -17.07 -53.14 26.09
C HIS A 40 -18.14 -52.04 26.23
N LEU A 41 -18.06 -51.19 27.26
CA LEU A 41 -19.03 -50.10 27.50
C LEU A 41 -18.63 -48.75 26.91
N ARG A 42 -17.47 -48.64 26.24
CA ARG A 42 -17.03 -47.39 25.61
C ARG A 42 -17.55 -47.31 24.17
N VAL A 43 -18.62 -46.53 23.95
CA VAL A 43 -19.10 -46.14 22.61
C VAL A 43 -18.05 -45.24 21.94
N GLN A 44 -17.70 -45.52 20.69
CA GLN A 44 -16.73 -44.72 19.92
C GLN A 44 -17.39 -43.44 19.40
N ASP A 45 -16.97 -42.29 19.93
CA ASP A 45 -17.39 -40.98 19.43
C ASP A 45 -16.75 -40.71 18.05
N ASN A 46 -17.57 -40.56 17.00
CA ASN A 46 -17.10 -40.23 15.66
C ASN A 46 -16.79 -38.73 15.54
N ASP A 47 -15.54 -38.34 15.77
CA ASP A 47 -15.06 -36.94 15.82
C ASP A 47 -15.08 -36.16 14.48
N ASN A 48 -15.53 -36.76 13.37
CA ASN A 48 -15.45 -36.16 12.03
C ASN A 48 -16.82 -35.89 11.37
N LYS A 49 -17.70 -35.12 12.01
CA LYS A 49 -18.90 -34.56 11.35
C LYS A 49 -18.61 -33.17 10.81
N ASP A 50 -18.47 -33.05 9.49
CA ASP A 50 -18.29 -31.77 8.79
C ASP A 50 -19.63 -31.01 8.63
N PHE A 51 -19.86 -29.99 9.46
CA PHE A 51 -21.01 -29.11 9.30
C PHE A 51 -20.81 -28.15 8.12
N LYS A 52 -21.45 -28.41 6.98
CA LYS A 52 -21.44 -27.52 5.80
C LYS A 52 -22.45 -26.37 5.96
N ARG A 53 -22.11 -25.19 5.44
CA ARG A 53 -23.05 -24.04 5.40
C ARG A 53 -24.05 -24.23 4.27
N THR A 54 -25.30 -23.83 4.48
CA THR A 54 -26.34 -23.84 3.43
C THR A 54 -26.23 -22.65 2.47
N SER A 55 -25.71 -21.49 2.90
CA SER A 55 -25.49 -20.31 2.06
C SER A 55 -24.20 -19.57 2.45
N LYS A 56 -23.67 -18.75 1.54
CA LYS A 56 -22.38 -18.05 1.74
C LYS A 56 -22.42 -17.01 2.87
N ASN A 57 -23.59 -16.38 3.06
CA ASN A 57 -23.79 -15.27 4.00
C ASN A 57 -24.26 -15.75 5.39
N ARG A 58 -24.36 -17.06 5.64
CA ARG A 58 -24.75 -17.63 6.94
C ARG A 58 -23.51 -17.98 7.80
N PRO A 59 -23.51 -17.74 9.12
CA PRO A 59 -22.46 -18.23 10.01
C PRO A 59 -22.35 -19.76 9.99
N ARG A 60 -21.14 -20.29 10.26
CA ARG A 60 -20.91 -21.73 10.44
C ARG A 60 -21.09 -22.09 11.89
N GLU A 61 -21.75 -23.21 12.16
CA GLU A 61 -21.62 -23.89 13.44
C GLU A 61 -20.24 -24.55 13.54
N MET A 62 -19.60 -24.43 14.70
CA MET A 62 -18.26 -24.97 15.00
C MET A 62 -18.26 -25.52 16.42
N SER A 63 -17.59 -26.65 16.64
CA SER A 63 -17.44 -27.23 17.98
C SER A 63 -16.67 -26.28 18.91
N SER A 64 -17.17 -26.11 20.13
CA SER A 64 -16.53 -25.31 21.19
C SER A 64 -15.17 -25.86 21.62
N LYS A 65 -14.88 -27.13 21.33
CA LYS A 65 -13.58 -27.78 21.61
C LYS A 65 -12.47 -27.35 20.64
N LYS A 66 -12.82 -26.69 19.53
CA LYS A 66 -11.82 -26.26 18.54
C LYS A 66 -11.21 -24.92 18.95
N HIS A 67 -9.95 -24.96 19.41
CA HIS A 67 -9.20 -23.75 19.73
C HIS A 67 -8.94 -22.88 18.48
N VAL A 68 -8.92 -21.56 18.65
CA VAL A 68 -8.56 -20.63 17.58
C VAL A 68 -7.04 -20.65 17.38
N SER A 69 -6.54 -20.64 16.14
CA SER A 69 -5.10 -20.54 15.88
C SER A 69 -4.60 -19.12 16.20
N ARG A 70 -3.48 -19.00 16.92
CA ARG A 70 -2.88 -17.71 17.26
C ARG A 70 -2.27 -16.98 16.06
N PHE A 71 -1.83 -17.74 15.05
CA PHE A 71 -1.17 -17.20 13.87
C PHE A 71 -2.16 -17.09 12.70
N LYS A 72 -2.24 -15.89 12.11
CA LYS A 72 -2.93 -15.69 10.83
C LYS A 72 -2.00 -16.17 9.71
N GLN A 73 -2.51 -16.99 8.80
CA GLN A 73 -1.78 -17.37 7.58
C GLN A 73 -1.75 -16.16 6.64
N VAL A 74 -0.66 -15.39 6.67
CA VAL A 74 -0.45 -14.28 5.75
C VAL A 74 -0.04 -14.87 4.40
N ILE A 75 -1.00 -14.98 3.48
CA ILE A 75 -0.72 -15.35 2.09
C ILE A 75 0.12 -14.20 1.50
N GLN A 76 1.33 -14.50 1.04
CA GLN A 76 2.15 -13.51 0.33
C GLN A 76 1.50 -13.22 -1.02
N VAL A 77 0.73 -12.15 -1.08
CA VAL A 77 0.21 -11.63 -2.35
C VAL A 77 1.39 -10.95 -3.08
N PRO A 78 1.58 -11.16 -4.40
CA PRO A 78 2.58 -10.42 -5.16
C PRO A 78 2.34 -8.92 -4.98
N LYS A 79 3.37 -8.21 -4.52
CA LYS A 79 3.30 -6.76 -4.34
C LYS A 79 2.97 -6.13 -5.69
N LYS A 80 1.81 -5.47 -5.80
CA LYS A 80 1.49 -4.70 -6.99
C LYS A 80 2.53 -3.59 -7.13
N GLU A 81 3.20 -3.54 -8.28
CA GLU A 81 4.07 -2.41 -8.61
C GLU A 81 3.22 -1.15 -8.51
N LYS A 82 3.63 -0.26 -7.59
CA LYS A 82 2.94 1.00 -7.39
C LYS A 82 2.99 1.75 -8.73
N ARG A 83 1.81 2.08 -9.28
CA ARG A 83 1.73 2.93 -10.48
C ARG A 83 2.28 4.30 -10.11
N MET A 84 3.43 4.66 -10.66
CA MET A 84 4.06 5.95 -10.41
C MET A 84 3.55 6.99 -11.39
N ASP A 85 3.40 8.22 -10.92
CA ASP A 85 3.10 9.37 -11.76
C ASP A 85 4.40 9.80 -12.47
N PRO A 86 4.44 9.77 -13.82
CA PRO A 86 5.64 10.12 -14.58
C PRO A 86 6.18 11.53 -14.28
N ARG A 87 5.35 12.43 -13.74
CA ARG A 87 5.76 13.79 -13.38
C ARG A 87 6.61 13.84 -12.11
N PHE A 88 6.48 12.85 -11.24
CA PHE A 88 7.09 12.82 -9.91
C PHE A 88 8.03 11.63 -9.71
N ASP A 89 8.24 10.83 -10.75
CA ASP A 89 9.13 9.67 -10.71
C ASP A 89 10.52 10.06 -11.21
N GLU A 90 11.53 9.83 -10.37
CA GLU A 90 12.93 10.09 -10.68
C GLU A 90 13.42 9.32 -11.94
N ARG A 91 12.75 8.21 -12.27
CA ARG A 91 13.05 7.39 -13.46
C ARG A 91 12.69 8.07 -14.79
N CYS A 92 11.82 9.09 -14.78
CA CYS A 92 11.33 9.75 -15.99
C CYS A 92 12.31 10.79 -16.58
N GLY A 93 13.49 10.96 -15.97
CA GLY A 93 14.56 11.80 -16.49
C GLY A 93 14.49 13.26 -16.05
N HIS A 94 15.39 14.08 -16.60
CA HIS A 94 15.56 15.49 -16.22
C HIS A 94 14.89 16.43 -17.23
N LEU A 95 14.46 17.61 -16.76
CA LEU A 95 13.83 18.63 -17.59
C LEU A 95 14.81 19.17 -18.64
N ASN A 96 14.47 18.98 -19.92
CA ASN A 96 15.16 19.65 -21.02
C ASN A 96 14.56 21.04 -21.25
N LEU A 97 15.27 22.08 -20.78
CA LEU A 97 14.82 23.47 -20.87
C LEU A 97 14.69 23.98 -22.31
N ASP A 98 15.51 23.49 -23.24
CA ASP A 98 15.47 23.91 -24.66
C ASP A 98 14.25 23.30 -25.39
N LEU A 99 13.98 22.02 -25.15
CA LEU A 99 12.76 21.40 -25.70
C LEU A 99 11.50 22.03 -25.08
N PHE A 100 11.53 22.33 -23.79
CA PHE A 100 10.44 23.01 -23.10
C PHE A 100 10.20 24.41 -23.65
N SER A 101 11.25 25.22 -23.84
CA SER A 101 11.10 26.57 -24.39
C SER A 101 10.51 26.57 -25.81
N LYS A 102 10.90 25.59 -26.64
CA LYS A 102 10.39 25.42 -28.01
C LYS A 102 8.95 24.94 -28.04
N SER A 103 8.64 23.86 -27.31
CA SER A 103 7.29 23.27 -27.26
C SER A 103 6.23 24.23 -26.71
N PHE A 104 6.61 25.09 -25.76
CA PHE A 104 5.73 26.08 -25.14
C PHE A 104 5.99 27.51 -25.61
N SER A 105 6.62 27.70 -26.76
CA SER A 105 6.90 29.03 -27.34
C SER A 105 5.62 29.85 -27.60
N PHE A 106 4.52 29.18 -27.96
CA PHE A 106 3.21 29.79 -28.20
C PHE A 106 2.63 30.53 -26.99
N LEU A 107 3.05 30.19 -25.77
CA LEU A 107 2.58 30.85 -24.56
C LEU A 107 2.94 32.34 -24.53
N GLU A 108 4.02 32.75 -25.20
CA GLU A 108 4.37 34.17 -25.28
C GLU A 108 3.37 34.96 -26.13
N ASP A 109 2.80 34.35 -27.17
CA ASP A 109 1.79 35.00 -28.01
C ASP A 109 0.43 35.02 -27.32
N VAL A 110 0.06 33.94 -26.62
CA VAL A 110 -1.14 33.91 -25.78
C VAL A 110 -1.08 35.01 -24.72
N LYS A 111 0.04 35.16 -24.00
CA LYS A 111 0.22 36.23 -23.00
C LYS A 111 0.08 37.63 -23.59
N LYS A 112 0.61 37.86 -24.80
CA LYS A 112 0.45 39.16 -25.49
C LYS A 112 -1.01 39.44 -25.80
N GLN A 113 -1.74 38.43 -26.28
CA GLN A 113 -3.18 38.55 -26.56
C GLN A 113 -3.97 38.83 -25.29
N GLU A 114 -3.72 38.08 -24.20
CA GLU A 114 -4.36 38.29 -22.89
C GLU A 114 -4.10 39.70 -22.36
N ARG A 115 -2.85 40.21 -22.47
CA ARG A 115 -2.54 41.59 -22.10
C ARG A 115 -3.34 42.61 -22.91
N ALA A 116 -3.36 42.45 -24.23
CA ALA A 116 -4.10 43.37 -25.09
C ALA A 116 -5.60 43.38 -24.75
N GLN A 117 -6.18 42.21 -24.48
CA GLN A 117 -7.56 42.09 -24.01
C GLN A 117 -7.76 42.84 -22.69
N MET A 118 -6.92 42.58 -21.69
CA MET A 118 -6.98 43.25 -20.38
C MET A 118 -6.84 44.77 -20.46
N GLU A 119 -5.97 45.28 -21.34
CA GLU A 119 -5.85 46.71 -21.61
C GLU A 119 -7.14 47.29 -22.22
N THR A 120 -7.72 46.59 -23.20
CA THR A 120 -8.98 47.04 -23.81
C THR A 120 -10.13 47.03 -22.80
N GLU A 121 -10.19 46.03 -21.92
CA GLU A 121 -11.18 45.95 -20.85
C GLU A 121 -10.98 47.07 -19.82
N ALA A 122 -9.74 47.36 -19.43
CA ALA A 122 -9.44 48.46 -18.51
C ALA A 122 -9.85 49.82 -19.09
N ARG A 123 -9.72 50.01 -20.40
CA ARG A 123 -10.17 51.23 -21.09
C ARG A 123 -11.69 51.34 -21.17
N LYS A 124 -12.40 50.22 -21.37
CA LYS A 124 -13.87 50.19 -21.49
C LYS A 124 -14.59 50.25 -20.15
N THR A 125 -13.96 49.76 -19.08
CA THR A 125 -14.58 49.63 -17.75
C THR A 125 -14.78 50.99 -17.09
N LYS A 126 -16.02 51.29 -16.69
CA LYS A 126 -16.38 52.52 -15.97
C LYS A 126 -16.23 52.38 -14.45
N ASP A 127 -16.38 51.17 -13.92
CA ASP A 127 -16.26 50.90 -12.49
C ASP A 127 -14.82 51.14 -12.00
N PRO A 128 -14.58 52.09 -11.07
CA PRO A 128 -13.23 52.49 -10.68
C PRO A 128 -12.48 51.35 -9.96
N LEU A 129 -13.19 50.57 -9.14
CA LEU A 129 -12.59 49.44 -8.42
C LEU A 129 -12.14 48.32 -9.37
N LYS A 130 -12.94 48.00 -10.39
CA LYS A 130 -12.60 46.97 -11.38
C LYS A 130 -11.46 47.45 -12.28
N LYS A 131 -11.51 48.71 -12.74
CA LYS A 131 -10.43 49.32 -13.52
C LYS A 131 -9.09 49.27 -12.77
N LYS A 132 -9.07 49.68 -11.50
CA LYS A 132 -7.87 49.61 -10.65
C LYS A 132 -7.33 48.18 -10.50
N LYS A 133 -8.21 47.17 -10.37
CA LYS A 133 -7.80 45.76 -10.32
C LYS A 133 -7.13 45.33 -11.63
N LEU A 134 -7.69 45.68 -12.78
CA LEU A 134 -7.13 45.37 -14.10
C LEU A 134 -5.77 46.04 -14.28
N GLU A 135 -5.65 47.33 -13.97
CA GLU A 135 -4.38 48.09 -14.04
C GLU A 135 -3.30 47.50 -13.11
N THR A 136 -3.69 47.12 -11.89
CA THR A 136 -2.77 46.45 -10.95
C THR A 136 -2.29 45.11 -11.49
N CYS A 137 -3.16 44.36 -12.16
CA CYS A 137 -2.80 43.09 -12.79
C CYS A 137 -1.80 43.30 -13.94
N LEU A 138 -2.09 44.25 -14.83
CA LEU A 138 -1.20 44.65 -15.93
C LEU A 138 0.19 45.07 -15.41
N GLN A 139 0.23 45.91 -14.37
CA GLN A 139 1.49 46.33 -13.76
C GLN A 139 2.31 45.14 -13.21
N LYS A 140 1.65 44.15 -12.59
CA LYS A 140 2.33 42.93 -12.11
C LYS A 140 2.87 42.10 -13.29
N MET A 141 2.13 42.00 -14.37
CA MET A 141 2.59 41.32 -15.59
C MET A 141 3.82 42.01 -16.18
N ASP A 142 3.82 43.34 -16.26
CA ASP A 142 4.95 44.12 -16.78
C ASP A 142 6.20 43.99 -15.89
N SER A 143 6.02 44.03 -14.57
CA SER A 143 7.12 43.84 -13.62
C SER A 143 7.75 42.45 -13.77
N ARG A 144 6.92 41.41 -13.90
CA ARG A 144 7.39 40.04 -14.10
C ARG A 144 8.14 39.88 -15.43
N ASP A 145 7.64 40.49 -16.50
CA ASP A 145 8.29 40.43 -17.81
C ASP A 145 9.64 41.17 -17.82
N LYS A 146 9.71 42.34 -17.19
CA LYS A 146 10.97 43.08 -17.03
C LYS A 146 11.99 42.28 -16.24
N SER A 147 11.61 41.72 -15.10
CA SER A 147 12.47 40.86 -14.28
C SER A 147 12.98 39.67 -15.08
N ARG A 148 12.12 38.97 -15.83
CA ARG A 148 12.53 37.85 -16.68
C ARG A 148 13.49 38.27 -17.79
N GLN A 149 13.30 39.45 -18.39
CA GLN A 149 14.23 39.98 -19.39
C GLN A 149 15.59 40.32 -18.79
N GLU A 150 15.63 40.87 -17.58
CA GLU A 150 16.86 41.15 -16.86
C GLU A 150 17.62 39.86 -16.51
N GLU A 151 16.93 38.85 -15.99
CA GLU A 151 17.52 37.53 -15.71
C GLU A 151 18.14 36.88 -16.95
N LYS A 152 17.48 36.98 -18.11
CA LYS A 152 18.03 36.51 -19.38
C LYS A 152 19.31 37.27 -19.75
N LYS A 153 19.28 38.61 -19.70
CA LYS A 153 20.44 39.45 -19.98
C LYS A 153 21.60 39.16 -19.04
N ASP A 154 21.33 38.94 -17.77
CA ASP A 154 22.35 38.62 -16.79
C ASP A 154 22.93 37.22 -17.02
N SER A 155 22.12 36.23 -17.36
CA SER A 155 22.58 34.90 -17.75
C SER A 155 23.51 34.96 -18.97
N GLU A 156 23.15 35.73 -20.00
CA GLU A 156 24.01 35.98 -21.17
C GLU A 156 25.31 36.68 -20.79
N ARG A 157 25.27 37.66 -19.88
CA ARG A 157 26.46 38.35 -19.37
C ARG A 157 27.37 37.39 -18.62
N GLN A 158 26.83 36.51 -17.78
CA GLN A 158 27.60 35.51 -17.06
C GLN A 158 28.25 34.53 -18.03
N HIS A 159 27.51 34.04 -19.03
CA HIS A 159 28.05 33.19 -20.08
C HIS A 159 29.23 33.88 -20.79
N LYS A 160 29.07 35.12 -21.26
CA LYS A 160 30.14 35.89 -21.90
C LYS A 160 31.36 36.09 -20.99
N LYS A 161 31.16 36.27 -19.68
CA LYS A 161 32.26 36.37 -18.71
C LYS A 161 33.02 35.06 -18.58
N VAL A 162 32.31 33.93 -18.51
CA VAL A 162 32.92 32.58 -18.45
C VAL A 162 33.73 32.30 -19.71
N GLU A 163 33.15 32.52 -20.88
CA GLU A 163 33.83 32.32 -22.17
C GLU A 163 35.07 33.21 -22.33
N ARG A 164 34.99 34.45 -21.87
CA ARG A 164 36.17 35.35 -21.84
C ARG A 164 37.28 34.81 -20.95
N LYS A 165 36.97 34.16 -19.82
CA LYS A 165 37.98 33.54 -18.96
C LYS A 165 38.62 32.33 -19.64
N LEU A 166 37.81 31.47 -20.26
CA LEU A 166 38.31 30.30 -21.02
C LEU A 166 39.22 30.71 -22.18
N ALA A 167 38.87 31.79 -22.89
CA ALA A 167 39.72 32.36 -23.93
C ALA A 167 41.07 32.85 -23.40
N LYS A 168 41.10 33.46 -22.21
CA LYS A 168 42.36 33.87 -21.55
C LYS A 168 43.23 32.67 -21.15
N GLU A 169 42.63 31.54 -20.80
CA GLU A 169 43.32 30.28 -20.55
C GLU A 169 43.82 29.59 -21.83
N GLY A 170 43.52 30.14 -23.02
CA GLY A 170 43.90 29.58 -24.32
C GLY A 170 42.93 28.55 -24.89
N LYS A 171 41.79 28.30 -24.24
CA LYS A 171 40.72 27.41 -24.77
C LYS A 171 39.90 28.17 -25.80
N LYS A 172 39.37 27.45 -26.80
CA LYS A 172 38.50 28.05 -27.85
C LYS A 172 37.16 28.48 -27.23
N PRO A 173 36.81 29.78 -27.24
CA PRO A 173 35.54 30.26 -26.69
C PRO A 173 34.35 29.82 -27.54
N PHE A 174 33.23 29.50 -26.89
CA PHE A 174 31.96 29.18 -27.51
C PHE A 174 31.00 30.38 -27.45
N PHE A 175 30.48 30.81 -28.60
CA PHE A 175 29.52 31.90 -28.67
C PHE A 175 28.14 31.35 -29.03
N LEU A 176 27.15 31.67 -28.18
CA LEU A 176 25.74 31.41 -28.46
C LEU A 176 25.33 32.14 -29.75
N SER A 177 24.77 31.40 -30.71
CA SER A 177 24.21 31.98 -31.94
C SER A 177 22.96 32.80 -31.64
N LYS A 178 22.77 33.93 -32.33
CA LYS A 178 21.58 34.80 -32.22
C LYS A 178 20.25 34.12 -32.56
N ALA A 179 20.28 32.98 -33.23
CA ALA A 179 19.11 32.28 -33.74
C ALA A 179 18.55 31.20 -32.79
N LEU A 180 19.09 31.10 -31.57
CA LEU A 180 18.55 30.24 -30.51
C LEU A 180 17.68 31.04 -29.53
#